data_AF-A0A1C3Y3G7-F1
#
_entry.id   AF-A0A1C3Y3G7-F1
#
_cell.length_a   1.000
_cell.length_b   1.000
_cell.length_c   1.000
_cell.angle_alpha   90.00
_cell.angle_beta   90.00
_cell.angle_gamma   90.00
#
_symmetry.space_group_name_H-M   'P 1'
#
loop_
_entity.id
_entity.type
_entity.pdbx_description
1 polymer ?
#
loop_
_entity_poly.entity_id
_entity_poly.type
_entity_poly.pdbx_seq_one_letter_code
_entity_poly.pdbx_strand_id
1 'polypeptide(L)'
;MLERRGTPVVVLASGDPFLYGVGATLSRRIAAEEMRVIPAPSAFSIAASRLGWPQQDVTTISLHGRPLDLVRPHLHPGRRLIALTSDEKGPGELAALLVATGFGQSRLTVLETLGSARERRRCVLAADFNLVDIDPLNVCALEISAGEGARILPFAAGLEDDLFEHDGQITKREIRAMTLSALAPRHGELLWDIGAGSGSIGIEWMLADPSLKAIAIEQSSERAARVARNASAFGVPHLAVVEGSAPDALQGLPEPDAIFVGGGGSDPGAMDAAMAALKPGGRLVANAVTLEMEAVLLSEHAKRGGSLTRIEISRAGPVGSMSGWRPVMPVTQWRWMKG
;
A
#
# COMPACT_ATOMS: atom_id res chain seq x y z
N MET A 1 -16.10 32.19 2.62
CA MET A 1 -17.13 31.14 2.74
C MET A 1 -17.71 31.13 4.14
N LEU A 2 -16.92 30.82 5.18
CA LEU A 2 -17.37 30.90 6.58
C LEU A 2 -17.82 32.32 7.00
N GLU A 3 -17.13 33.36 6.52
CA GLU A 3 -17.53 34.77 6.72
C GLU A 3 -18.86 35.16 6.04
N ARG A 4 -19.39 34.30 5.17
CA ARG A 4 -20.65 34.49 4.45
C ARG A 4 -21.78 33.64 5.05
N ARG A 5 -21.60 33.05 6.24
CA ARG A 5 -22.62 32.22 6.89
C ARG A 5 -23.92 33.02 7.10
N GLY A 6 -25.07 32.41 6.81
CA GLY A 6 -26.37 33.08 6.81
C GLY A 6 -26.70 33.83 5.51
N THR A 7 -25.77 33.93 4.55
CA THR A 7 -26.05 34.44 3.20
C THR A 7 -26.05 33.30 2.18
N PRO A 8 -26.94 33.31 1.16
CA PRO A 8 -26.92 32.31 0.10
C PRO A 8 -25.60 32.34 -0.68
N VAL A 9 -24.90 31.21 -0.74
CA VAL A 9 -23.64 31.04 -1.49
C VAL A 9 -23.77 29.83 -2.42
N VAL A 10 -23.39 30.01 -3.69
CA VAL A 10 -23.32 28.92 -4.68
C VAL A 10 -21.86 28.59 -4.96
N VAL A 11 -21.52 27.31 -4.90
CA VAL A 11 -20.22 26.78 -5.34
C VAL A 11 -20.44 25.94 -6.58
N LEU A 12 -19.70 26.26 -7.64
CA LEU A 12 -19.62 25.42 -8.83
C LEU A 12 -18.40 24.51 -8.70
N ALA A 13 -18.61 23.21 -8.90
CA ALA A 13 -17.57 22.19 -8.87
C ALA A 13 -17.61 21.39 -10.18
N SER A 14 -16.45 20.91 -10.64
CA SER A 14 -16.41 19.98 -11.77
C SER A 14 -16.76 18.56 -11.30
N GLY A 15 -17.78 17.95 -11.92
CA GLY A 15 -18.20 16.59 -11.61
C GLY A 15 -18.95 16.47 -10.27
N ASP A 16 -18.88 15.29 -9.65
CA ASP A 16 -19.52 15.03 -8.36
C ASP A 16 -18.75 15.72 -7.22
N PRO A 17 -19.38 16.62 -6.43
CA PRO A 17 -18.70 17.32 -5.34
C PRO A 17 -18.08 16.42 -4.27
N PHE A 18 -18.57 15.19 -4.06
CA PHE A 18 -18.07 14.27 -3.05
C PHE A 18 -17.18 13.14 -3.60
N LEU A 19 -16.96 13.06 -4.91
CA LEU A 19 -16.01 12.11 -5.50
C LEU A 19 -14.73 12.80 -5.94
N TYR A 20 -13.75 12.87 -5.03
CA TYR A 20 -12.51 13.64 -5.19
C TYR A 20 -12.74 15.15 -5.45
N GLY A 21 -13.94 15.66 -5.21
CA GLY A 21 -14.32 17.05 -5.41
C GLY A 21 -14.21 17.94 -4.15
N VAL A 22 -14.59 19.21 -4.32
CA VAL A 22 -14.50 20.25 -3.28
C VAL A 22 -15.46 20.02 -2.10
N GLY A 23 -16.52 19.22 -2.29
CA GLY A 23 -17.54 18.94 -1.27
C GLY A 23 -16.94 18.32 -0.01
N ALA A 24 -15.99 17.39 -0.15
CA ALA A 24 -15.28 16.81 0.98
C ALA A 24 -14.42 17.83 1.75
N THR A 25 -13.94 18.88 1.09
CA THR A 25 -13.20 19.98 1.74
C THR A 25 -14.16 20.92 2.48
N LEU A 26 -15.32 21.19 1.89
CA LEU A 26 -16.36 22.01 2.53
C LEU A 26 -16.97 21.32 3.76
N SER A 27 -17.24 20.02 3.68
CA SER A 27 -17.86 19.24 4.77
C SER A 27 -16.99 19.15 6.03
N ARG A 28 -15.69 19.41 5.94
CA ARG A 28 -14.81 19.52 7.12
C ARG A 28 -15.08 20.77 7.96
N ARG A 29 -15.77 21.77 7.41
CA ARG A 29 -15.96 23.09 8.04
C ARG A 29 -17.42 23.56 8.07
N ILE A 30 -18.28 22.96 7.24
CA ILE A 30 -19.69 23.32 7.09
C ILE A 30 -20.52 22.07 7.34
N ALA A 31 -21.53 22.16 8.21
CA ALA A 31 -22.40 21.04 8.54
C ALA A 31 -23.23 20.62 7.32
N ALA A 32 -23.60 19.34 7.22
CA ALA A 32 -24.33 18.81 6.08
C ALA A 32 -25.70 19.49 5.91
N GLU A 33 -26.34 19.85 7.03
CA GLU A 33 -27.64 20.52 7.08
C GLU A 33 -27.58 21.96 6.53
N GLU A 34 -26.38 22.56 6.50
CA GLU A 34 -26.13 23.88 5.91
C GLU A 34 -25.79 23.81 4.40
N MET A 35 -25.69 22.60 3.84
CA MET A 35 -25.30 22.38 2.45
C MET A 35 -26.40 21.68 1.66
N ARG A 36 -26.86 22.31 0.58
CA ARG A 36 -27.60 21.61 -0.47
C ARG A 36 -26.63 21.19 -1.57
N VAL A 37 -26.29 19.90 -1.61
CA VAL A 37 -25.38 19.36 -2.63
C VAL A 37 -26.18 18.72 -3.76
N ILE A 38 -25.89 19.13 -4.99
CA ILE A 38 -26.51 18.57 -6.20
C ILE A 38 -25.45 17.70 -6.88
N PRO A 39 -25.56 16.37 -6.84
CA PRO A 39 -24.58 15.49 -7.47
C PRO A 39 -24.71 15.57 -9.00
N ALA A 40 -23.60 15.33 -9.68
CA ALA A 40 -23.52 15.21 -11.13
C ALA A 40 -22.80 13.89 -11.49
N PRO A 41 -23.07 13.29 -12.67
CA PRO A 41 -22.33 12.11 -13.10
C PRO A 41 -20.82 12.34 -13.03
N SER A 42 -20.12 11.46 -12.32
CA SER A 42 -18.67 11.55 -12.20
C SER A 42 -17.96 11.26 -13.52
N ALA A 43 -16.70 11.68 -13.64
CA ALA A 43 -15.87 11.32 -14.79
C ALA A 43 -15.74 9.78 -14.95
N PHE A 44 -15.73 9.02 -13.85
CA PHE A 44 -15.79 7.55 -13.90
C PHE A 44 -17.10 7.04 -14.52
N SER A 45 -18.24 7.57 -14.09
CA SER A 45 -19.55 7.16 -14.59
C SER A 45 -19.73 7.53 -16.06
N ILE A 46 -19.27 8.71 -16.47
CA ILE A 46 -19.30 9.13 -17.88
C ILE A 46 -18.37 8.23 -18.70
N ALA A 47 -17.13 8.01 -18.27
CA ALA A 47 -16.18 7.14 -18.97
C ALA A 47 -16.72 5.70 -19.11
N ALA A 48 -17.24 5.12 -18.03
CA ALA A 48 -17.87 3.80 -18.05
C ALA A 48 -19.02 3.72 -19.04
N SER A 49 -19.89 4.75 -19.11
CA SER A 49 -20.98 4.81 -20.10
C SER A 49 -20.48 4.85 -21.55
N ARG A 50 -19.37 5.55 -21.82
CA ARG A 50 -18.78 5.64 -23.17
C ARG A 50 -18.10 4.35 -23.62
N LEU A 51 -17.65 3.55 -22.66
CA LEU A 51 -16.95 2.30 -22.89
C LEU A 51 -17.89 1.08 -22.80
N GLY A 52 -19.11 1.26 -22.32
CA GLY A 52 -20.04 0.16 -22.05
C GLY A 52 -19.56 -0.74 -20.90
N TRP A 53 -18.85 -0.17 -19.93
CA TRP A 53 -18.32 -0.93 -18.80
C TRP A 53 -19.26 -0.86 -17.59
N PRO A 54 -19.66 -2.00 -17.00
CA PRO A 54 -20.40 -2.00 -15.74
C PRO A 54 -19.50 -1.44 -14.63
N GLN A 55 -19.90 -0.33 -14.00
CA GLN A 55 -19.03 0.38 -13.05
C GLN A 55 -18.68 -0.46 -11.82
N GLN A 56 -19.55 -1.38 -11.39
CA GLN A 56 -19.29 -2.32 -10.29
C GLN A 56 -18.17 -3.33 -10.59
N ASP A 57 -17.83 -3.55 -11.86
CA ASP A 57 -16.78 -4.47 -12.31
C ASP A 57 -15.46 -3.73 -12.65
N VAL A 58 -15.44 -2.40 -12.47
CA VAL A 58 -14.31 -1.54 -12.83
C VAL A 58 -13.66 -1.00 -11.57
N THR A 59 -12.35 -1.18 -11.46
CA THR A 59 -11.58 -0.49 -10.42
C THR A 59 -11.46 0.98 -10.77
N THR A 60 -12.06 1.85 -9.96
CA THR A 60 -11.89 3.31 -10.09
C THR A 60 -10.78 3.79 -9.18
N ILE A 61 -9.78 4.48 -9.75
CA ILE A 61 -8.64 5.03 -9.01
C ILE A 61 -8.45 6.50 -9.36
N SER A 62 -8.09 7.31 -8.38
CA SER A 62 -7.61 8.68 -8.62
C SER A 62 -6.11 8.72 -8.49
N LEU A 63 -5.44 9.11 -9.57
CA LEU A 63 -4.01 9.46 -9.62
C LEU A 63 -3.82 10.99 -9.70
N HIS A 64 -4.93 11.75 -9.70
CA HIS A 64 -4.90 13.21 -9.70
C HIS A 64 -4.28 13.74 -8.40
N GLY A 65 -3.11 14.38 -8.50
CA GLY A 65 -2.32 14.84 -7.37
C GLY A 65 -1.77 13.72 -6.48
N ARG A 66 -1.67 12.49 -7.00
CA ARG A 66 -1.22 11.29 -6.26
C ARG A 66 -0.21 10.49 -7.09
N PRO A 67 0.64 9.66 -6.44
CA PRO A 67 1.61 8.84 -7.16
C PRO A 67 0.95 7.84 -8.13
N LEU A 68 1.52 7.68 -9.32
CA LEU A 68 1.08 6.70 -10.32
C LEU A 68 1.20 5.26 -9.83
N ASP A 69 2.17 4.99 -8.94
CA ASP A 69 2.43 3.66 -8.40
C ASP A 69 1.22 3.00 -7.73
N LEU A 70 0.23 3.80 -7.29
CA LEU A 70 -1.02 3.30 -6.72
C LEU A 70 -1.81 2.40 -7.69
N VAL A 71 -1.52 2.43 -9.00
CA VAL A 71 -2.15 1.53 -9.97
C VAL A 71 -1.67 0.08 -9.84
N ARG A 72 -0.46 -0.16 -9.32
CA ARG A 72 0.24 -1.45 -9.36
C ARG A 72 -0.53 -2.61 -8.71
N PRO A 73 -1.15 -2.46 -7.52
CA PRO A 73 -1.92 -3.53 -6.89
C PRO A 73 -3.18 -3.93 -7.68
N HIS A 74 -3.56 -3.15 -8.70
CA HIS A 74 -4.75 -3.38 -9.50
C HIS A 74 -4.44 -3.99 -10.87
N LEU A 75 -3.16 -4.17 -11.23
CA LEU A 75 -2.72 -4.72 -12.51
C LEU A 75 -2.84 -6.25 -12.54
N HIS A 76 -4.07 -6.73 -12.79
CA HIS A 76 -4.35 -8.14 -13.02
C HIS A 76 -4.91 -8.35 -14.43
N PRO A 77 -4.45 -9.37 -15.18
CA PRO A 77 -4.98 -9.67 -16.51
C PRO A 77 -6.51 -9.76 -16.53
N GLY A 78 -7.14 -9.13 -17.52
CA GLY A 78 -8.59 -9.09 -17.68
C GLY A 78 -9.31 -8.06 -16.80
N ARG A 79 -8.62 -7.40 -15.85
CA ARG A 79 -9.24 -6.28 -15.11
C ARG A 79 -9.41 -5.05 -15.99
N ARG A 80 -10.47 -4.30 -15.67
CA ARG A 80 -10.74 -2.96 -16.18
C ARG A 80 -10.50 -1.94 -15.08
N LEU A 81 -9.77 -0.88 -15.42
CA LEU A 81 -9.51 0.23 -14.51
C LEU A 81 -9.90 1.54 -15.19
N ILE A 82 -10.40 2.49 -14.42
CA ILE A 82 -10.51 3.89 -14.85
C ILE A 82 -9.70 4.71 -13.86
N ALA A 83 -8.74 5.47 -14.36
CA ALA A 83 -7.79 6.28 -13.60
C ALA A 83 -7.95 7.77 -13.94
N LEU A 84 -8.24 8.60 -12.94
CA LEU A 84 -8.15 10.07 -13.09
C LEU A 84 -6.69 10.49 -13.06
N THR A 85 -6.25 11.30 -14.01
CA THR A 85 -4.88 11.80 -14.10
C THR A 85 -4.79 13.26 -13.64
N SER A 86 -3.56 13.76 -13.49
CA SER A 86 -3.31 15.14 -13.05
C SER A 86 -3.36 16.16 -14.20
N ASP A 87 -2.86 15.77 -15.37
CA ASP A 87 -2.54 16.67 -16.47
C ASP A 87 -2.38 15.89 -17.79
N GLU A 88 -1.90 16.57 -18.84
CA GLU A 88 -1.66 16.02 -20.17
C GLU A 88 -0.57 14.94 -20.23
N LYS A 89 0.32 14.86 -19.22
CA LYS A 89 1.44 13.91 -19.18
C LYS A 89 1.04 12.58 -18.57
N GLY A 90 0.08 12.59 -17.65
CA GLY A 90 -0.40 11.41 -16.92
C GLY A 90 -0.63 10.16 -17.78
N PRO A 91 -1.30 10.23 -18.95
CA PRO A 91 -1.47 9.07 -19.82
C PRO A 91 -0.16 8.45 -20.33
N GLY A 92 0.81 9.28 -20.69
CA GLY A 92 2.11 8.80 -21.18
C GLY A 92 2.96 8.21 -20.06
N GLU A 93 2.96 8.82 -18.88
CA GLU A 93 3.63 8.28 -17.70
C GLU A 93 3.01 6.95 -17.24
N LEU A 94 1.67 6.84 -17.31
CA LEU A 94 0.95 5.59 -17.02
C LEU A 94 1.29 4.50 -18.05
N ALA A 95 1.34 4.84 -19.34
CA ALA A 95 1.78 3.91 -20.38
C ALA A 95 3.21 3.42 -20.14
N ALA A 96 4.13 4.32 -19.80
CA ALA A 96 5.51 3.98 -19.47
C ALA A 96 5.61 3.04 -18.25
N LEU A 97 4.82 3.29 -17.19
CA LEU A 97 4.75 2.41 -16.02
C LEU A 97 4.25 1.01 -16.40
N LEU A 98 3.19 0.92 -17.23
CA LEU A 98 2.66 -0.35 -17.70
C LEU A 98 3.70 -1.12 -18.50
N VAL A 99 4.44 -0.47 -19.40
CA VAL A 99 5.53 -1.11 -20.16
C VAL A 99 6.63 -1.61 -19.22
N ALA A 100 7.11 -0.76 -18.31
CA ALA A 100 8.18 -1.09 -17.37
C ALA A 100 7.83 -2.24 -16.40
N THR A 101 6.55 -2.57 -16.25
CA THR A 101 6.05 -3.61 -15.35
C THR A 101 5.51 -4.85 -16.06
N GLY A 102 5.75 -4.95 -17.39
CA GLY A 102 5.36 -6.09 -18.21
C GLY A 102 3.89 -6.09 -18.64
N PHE A 103 3.20 -4.95 -18.55
CA PHE A 103 1.81 -4.75 -18.96
C PHE A 103 1.66 -3.90 -20.24
N GLY A 104 2.72 -3.79 -21.04
CA GLY A 104 2.73 -2.98 -22.28
C GLY A 104 1.67 -3.37 -23.31
N GLN A 105 1.18 -4.61 -23.26
CA GLN A 105 0.09 -5.10 -24.14
C GLN A 105 -1.31 -4.68 -23.67
N SER A 106 -1.41 -3.95 -22.54
CA SER A 106 -2.68 -3.42 -22.07
C SER A 106 -3.22 -2.34 -23.02
N ARG A 107 -4.53 -2.35 -23.25
CA ARG A 107 -5.18 -1.28 -24.00
C ARG A 107 -5.37 -0.08 -23.08
N LEU A 108 -4.87 1.07 -23.51
CA LEU A 108 -5.00 2.35 -22.81
C LEU A 108 -5.87 3.28 -23.68
N THR A 109 -7.05 3.60 -23.17
CA THR A 109 -7.97 4.56 -23.78
C THR A 109 -7.92 5.87 -23.01
N VAL A 110 -7.47 6.94 -23.66
CA VAL A 110 -7.51 8.30 -23.11
C VAL A 110 -8.86 8.92 -23.49
N LEU A 111 -9.61 9.35 -22.49
CA LEU A 111 -10.87 10.08 -22.64
C LEU A 111 -10.67 11.52 -22.16
N GLU A 112 -10.89 12.48 -23.04
CA GLU A 112 -10.55 13.89 -22.82
C GLU A 112 -11.82 14.73 -22.80
N THR A 113 -11.91 15.69 -21.87
CA THR A 113 -13.01 16.68 -21.76
C THR A 113 -14.42 16.05 -21.81
N LEU A 114 -14.59 14.94 -21.10
CA LEU A 114 -15.83 14.16 -21.02
C LEU A 114 -17.06 15.04 -20.73
N GLY A 115 -18.10 14.88 -21.55
CA GLY A 115 -19.36 15.64 -21.46
C GLY A 115 -19.32 17.02 -22.13
N SER A 116 -18.20 17.42 -22.74
CA SER A 116 -18.08 18.69 -23.46
C SER A 116 -18.18 18.52 -24.98
N ALA A 117 -18.32 19.63 -25.71
CA ALA A 117 -18.26 19.64 -27.18
C ALA A 117 -16.87 19.25 -27.74
N ARG A 118 -15.81 19.26 -26.91
CA ARG A 118 -14.45 18.87 -27.28
C ARG A 118 -14.14 17.42 -26.90
N GLU A 119 -15.13 16.64 -26.45
CA GLU A 119 -14.94 15.27 -25.98
C GLU A 119 -14.20 14.43 -27.04
N ARG A 120 -13.08 13.81 -26.64
CA ARG A 120 -12.24 13.00 -27.53
C ARG A 120 -11.92 11.68 -26.85
N ARG A 121 -11.87 10.61 -27.64
CA ARG A 121 -11.50 9.26 -27.20
C ARG A 121 -10.46 8.69 -28.13
N ARG A 122 -9.33 8.24 -27.57
CA ARG A 122 -8.23 7.63 -28.31
C ARG A 122 -7.74 6.38 -27.60
N CYS A 123 -7.64 5.28 -28.32
CA CYS A 123 -7.18 4.00 -27.78
C CYS A 123 -5.89 3.57 -28.47
N VAL A 124 -4.91 3.18 -27.67
CA VAL A 124 -3.62 2.63 -28.10
C VAL A 124 -3.24 1.45 -27.20
N LEU A 125 -2.24 0.67 -27.59
CA LEU A 125 -1.54 -0.18 -26.63
C LEU A 125 -0.59 0.68 -25.80
N ALA A 126 -0.36 0.32 -24.54
CA ALA A 126 0.58 1.05 -23.69
C ALA A 126 2.01 1.04 -24.28
N ALA A 127 2.41 -0.05 -24.94
CA ALA A 127 3.70 -0.17 -25.62
C ALA A 127 3.83 0.72 -26.86
N ASP A 128 2.70 1.03 -27.52
CA ASP A 128 2.66 1.85 -28.74
C ASP A 128 2.22 3.29 -28.45
N PHE A 129 2.33 3.72 -27.19
CA PHE A 129 1.82 5.02 -26.77
C PHE A 129 2.57 6.15 -27.48
N ASN A 130 1.87 6.82 -28.39
CA ASN A 130 2.40 7.92 -29.21
C ASN A 130 1.42 9.11 -29.27
N LEU A 131 0.45 9.17 -28.36
CA LEU A 131 -0.55 10.22 -28.34
C LEU A 131 0.09 11.55 -27.93
N VAL A 132 -0.09 12.55 -28.79
CA VAL A 132 0.30 13.96 -28.55
C VAL A 132 -0.94 14.83 -28.37
N ASP A 133 -0.76 16.07 -27.91
CA ASP A 133 -1.85 17.05 -27.73
C ASP A 133 -3.03 16.46 -26.92
N ILE A 134 -2.71 15.99 -25.72
CA ILE A 134 -3.68 15.46 -24.75
C ILE A 134 -4.22 16.64 -23.94
N ASP A 135 -5.55 16.72 -23.80
CA ASP A 135 -6.14 17.74 -22.93
C ASP A 135 -5.81 17.45 -21.45
N PRO A 136 -5.44 18.46 -20.63
CA PRO A 136 -5.18 18.27 -19.20
C PRO A 136 -6.37 17.66 -18.45
N LEU A 137 -7.60 17.86 -18.92
CA LEU A 137 -8.80 17.19 -18.40
C LEU A 137 -8.98 15.84 -19.08
N ASN A 138 -8.22 14.84 -18.62
CA ASN A 138 -8.31 13.48 -19.15
C ASN A 138 -8.52 12.41 -18.07
N VAL A 139 -8.99 11.26 -18.53
CA VAL A 139 -9.17 10.03 -17.77
C VAL A 139 -8.60 8.88 -18.60
N CYS A 140 -7.84 7.99 -17.97
CA CYS A 140 -7.31 6.79 -18.61
C CYS A 140 -8.15 5.58 -18.25
N ALA A 141 -8.71 4.92 -19.25
CA ALA A 141 -9.35 3.63 -19.09
C ALA A 141 -8.41 2.52 -19.57
N LEU A 142 -8.17 1.52 -18.73
CA LEU A 142 -7.22 0.44 -18.97
C LEU A 142 -7.95 -0.90 -19.07
N GLU A 143 -7.64 -1.68 -20.10
CA GLU A 143 -7.94 -3.12 -20.15
C GLU A 143 -6.62 -3.87 -20.02
N ILE A 144 -6.41 -4.50 -18.86
CA ILE A 144 -5.11 -5.02 -18.48
C ILE A 144 -4.80 -6.33 -19.18
N SER A 145 -3.65 -6.38 -19.85
CA SER A 145 -3.07 -7.60 -20.42
C SER A 145 -1.63 -7.75 -19.94
N ALA A 146 -1.32 -8.91 -19.37
CA ALA A 146 0.04 -9.27 -19.01
C ALA A 146 0.81 -9.72 -20.25
N GLY A 147 2.03 -9.21 -20.42
CA GLY A 147 3.04 -9.74 -21.32
C GLY A 147 4.09 -10.56 -20.57
N GLU A 148 5.21 -10.82 -21.24
CA GLU A 148 6.37 -11.44 -20.60
C GLU A 148 6.92 -10.57 -19.47
N GLY A 149 7.26 -11.18 -18.34
CA GLY A 149 7.77 -10.47 -17.16
C GLY A 149 6.74 -9.62 -16.42
N ALA A 150 5.45 -9.76 -16.71
CA ALA A 150 4.39 -9.04 -16.00
C ALA A 150 4.46 -9.28 -14.49
N ARG A 151 4.64 -8.20 -13.73
CA ARG A 151 4.70 -8.26 -12.27
C ARG A 151 3.28 -8.20 -11.69
N ILE A 152 2.65 -9.36 -11.57
CA ILE A 152 1.33 -9.49 -10.96
C ILE A 152 1.50 -9.70 -9.45
N LEU A 153 0.87 -8.85 -8.63
CA LEU A 153 0.91 -8.95 -7.17
C LEU A 153 -0.24 -9.84 -6.67
N PRO A 154 0.05 -10.98 -6.01
CA PRO A 154 -0.96 -11.78 -5.32
C PRO A 154 -1.71 -10.97 -4.23
N PHE A 155 -2.97 -11.33 -3.98
CA PHE A 155 -3.76 -10.74 -2.88
C PHE A 155 -3.41 -11.32 -1.50
N ALA A 156 -2.88 -12.54 -1.46
CA ALA A 156 -2.53 -13.19 -0.21
C ALA A 156 -1.17 -12.69 0.30
N ALA A 157 -1.04 -12.61 1.62
CA ALA A 157 0.22 -12.35 2.28
C ALA A 157 1.25 -13.47 2.03
N GLY A 158 2.54 -13.16 2.23
CA GLY A 158 3.66 -14.03 1.91
C GLY A 158 4.06 -13.97 0.45
N LEU A 159 4.15 -12.75 -0.10
CA LEU A 159 4.68 -12.49 -1.44
C LEU A 159 6.07 -13.11 -1.63
N GLU A 160 6.46 -13.51 -2.84
CA GLU A 160 7.81 -14.06 -3.07
C GLU A 160 8.91 -13.09 -2.64
N ASP A 161 10.00 -13.61 -2.07
CA ASP A 161 11.10 -12.78 -1.54
C ASP A 161 11.77 -11.95 -2.67
N ASP A 162 11.90 -12.52 -3.87
CA ASP A 162 12.56 -11.89 -5.03
C ASP A 162 11.76 -10.71 -5.62
N LEU A 163 10.52 -10.49 -5.16
CA LEU A 163 9.78 -9.28 -5.53
C LEU A 163 10.27 -8.03 -4.78
N PHE A 164 11.09 -8.21 -3.74
CA PHE A 164 11.64 -7.15 -2.91
C PHE A 164 13.12 -6.98 -3.21
N GLU A 165 13.58 -5.73 -3.26
CA GLU A 165 15.00 -5.45 -3.09
C GLU A 165 15.41 -5.83 -1.66
N HIS A 166 16.45 -6.63 -1.48
CA HIS A 166 17.01 -7.01 -0.17
C HIS A 166 18.49 -7.41 -0.24
N ASP A 167 19.21 -7.33 0.88
CA ASP A 167 20.64 -7.69 1.03
C ASP A 167 20.84 -9.10 1.64
N GLY A 168 19.85 -9.96 1.41
CA GLY A 168 19.71 -11.26 2.07
C GLY A 168 18.98 -11.21 3.42
N GLN A 169 18.85 -10.04 4.07
CA GLN A 169 18.05 -9.88 5.29
C GLN A 169 16.61 -9.49 4.95
N ILE A 170 15.77 -10.51 4.77
CA ILE A 170 14.32 -10.38 4.56
C ILE A 170 13.60 -11.44 5.39
N THR A 171 12.47 -11.07 5.99
CA THR A 171 11.55 -12.03 6.57
C THR A 171 11.04 -12.93 5.43
N LYS A 172 11.34 -14.24 5.49
CA LYS A 172 10.98 -15.16 4.41
C LYS A 172 9.47 -15.25 4.23
N ARG A 173 9.01 -15.42 2.98
CA ARG A 173 7.58 -15.41 2.61
C ARG A 173 6.64 -16.17 3.55
N GLU A 174 7.00 -17.37 4.01
CA GLU A 174 6.16 -18.18 4.88
C GLU A 174 6.08 -17.56 6.28
N ILE A 175 7.22 -17.06 6.79
CA ILE A 175 7.29 -16.32 8.06
C ILE A 175 6.49 -15.02 7.94
N ARG A 176 6.56 -14.31 6.81
CA ARG A 176 5.75 -13.10 6.57
C ARG A 176 4.27 -13.39 6.59
N ALA A 177 3.83 -14.45 5.91
CA ALA A 177 2.42 -14.86 5.91
C ALA A 177 1.92 -15.13 7.34
N MET A 178 2.68 -15.89 8.14
CA MET A 178 2.33 -16.15 9.55
C MET A 178 2.38 -14.88 10.42
N THR A 179 3.35 -14.01 10.17
CA THR A 179 3.49 -12.72 10.87
C THR A 179 2.30 -11.80 10.58
N LEU A 180 1.89 -11.68 9.32
CA LEU A 180 0.71 -10.89 8.95
C LEU A 180 -0.59 -11.52 9.46
N SER A 181 -0.67 -12.85 9.50
CA SER A 181 -1.78 -13.54 10.18
C SER A 181 -1.84 -13.20 11.66
N ALA A 182 -0.71 -13.16 12.36
CA ALA A 182 -0.63 -12.78 13.77
C ALA A 182 -0.93 -11.29 14.00
N LEU A 183 -0.47 -10.44 13.07
CA LEU A 183 -0.75 -9.01 13.02
C LEU A 183 -2.15 -8.68 12.51
N ALA A 184 -2.95 -9.60 11.98
CA ALA A 184 -4.38 -9.45 11.66
C ALA A 184 -4.86 -8.00 11.31
N PRO A 185 -4.41 -7.38 10.19
CA PRO A 185 -4.71 -5.99 9.84
C PRO A 185 -6.21 -5.68 9.80
N ARG A 186 -6.63 -4.51 10.28
CA ARG A 186 -8.04 -4.05 10.28
C ARG A 186 -8.16 -2.62 9.78
N HIS A 187 -9.32 -2.29 9.24
CA HIS A 187 -9.59 -0.99 8.62
C HIS A 187 -9.10 0.21 9.46
N GLY A 188 -8.30 1.08 8.84
CA GLY A 188 -7.83 2.34 9.41
C GLY A 188 -6.67 2.24 10.41
N GLU A 189 -6.15 1.03 10.67
CA GLU A 189 -5.10 0.82 11.66
C GLU A 189 -3.71 1.27 11.19
N LEU A 190 -2.91 1.71 12.16
CA LEU A 190 -1.51 2.06 12.01
C LEU A 190 -0.59 0.94 12.56
N LEU A 191 0.37 0.52 11.72
CA LEU A 191 1.45 -0.39 12.09
C LEU A 191 2.76 0.38 12.35
N TRP A 192 3.50 0.03 13.40
CA TRP A 192 4.95 0.25 13.44
C TRP A 192 5.69 -1.01 13.03
N ASP A 193 6.62 -0.90 12.08
CA ASP A 193 7.51 -1.96 11.63
C ASP A 193 8.93 -1.64 12.12
N ILE A 194 9.28 -2.16 13.31
CA ILE A 194 10.55 -1.87 13.98
C ILE A 194 11.62 -2.84 13.48
N GLY A 195 12.69 -2.28 12.91
CA GLY A 195 13.72 -3.07 12.23
C GLY A 195 13.26 -3.52 10.85
N ALA A 196 12.74 -2.57 10.07
CA ALA A 196 12.00 -2.86 8.85
C ALA A 196 12.83 -3.60 7.79
N GLY A 197 14.16 -3.41 7.74
CA GLY A 197 15.03 -4.06 6.77
C GLY A 197 14.66 -3.73 5.32
N SER A 198 13.95 -4.64 4.65
CA SER A 198 13.40 -4.43 3.30
C SER A 198 12.01 -3.77 3.28
N GLY A 199 11.37 -3.60 4.44
CA GLY A 199 10.01 -3.04 4.60
C GLY A 199 8.89 -4.03 4.28
N SER A 200 9.23 -5.31 4.11
CA SER A 200 8.31 -6.32 3.61
C SER A 200 7.02 -6.49 4.43
N ILE A 201 7.09 -6.38 5.77
CA ILE A 201 5.91 -6.46 6.64
C ILE A 201 5.04 -5.21 6.49
N GLY A 202 5.62 -4.01 6.60
CA GLY A 202 4.90 -2.75 6.40
C GLY A 202 4.24 -2.64 5.01
N ILE A 203 4.91 -3.11 3.96
CA ILE A 203 4.40 -3.11 2.59
C ILE A 203 3.19 -4.01 2.45
N GLU A 204 3.31 -5.28 2.85
CA GLU A 204 2.21 -6.24 2.73
C GLU A 204 1.04 -5.91 3.67
N TRP A 205 1.30 -5.28 4.82
CA TRP A 205 0.28 -4.66 5.65
C TRP A 205 -0.53 -3.61 4.88
N MET A 206 0.14 -2.66 4.23
CA MET A 206 -0.55 -1.61 3.47
C MET A 206 -1.23 -2.12 2.19
N LEU A 207 -0.80 -3.25 1.64
CA LEU A 207 -1.47 -3.90 0.51
C LEU A 207 -2.80 -4.57 0.88
N ALA A 208 -3.01 -4.90 2.16
CA ALA A 208 -4.22 -5.59 2.59
C ALA A 208 -5.48 -4.72 2.49
N ASP A 209 -5.38 -3.42 2.73
CA ASP A 209 -6.49 -2.46 2.56
C ASP A 209 -5.97 -1.02 2.42
N PRO A 210 -6.53 -0.18 1.52
CA PRO A 210 -6.07 1.21 1.32
C PRO A 210 -6.17 2.14 2.54
N SER A 211 -6.94 1.77 3.57
CA SER A 211 -7.05 2.54 4.81
C SER A 211 -5.86 2.33 5.76
N LEU A 212 -5.10 1.26 5.55
CA LEU A 212 -4.00 0.86 6.42
C LEU A 212 -2.78 1.75 6.22
N LYS A 213 -2.10 2.04 7.32
CA LYS A 213 -0.87 2.85 7.34
C LYS A 213 0.22 2.10 8.07
N ALA A 214 1.46 2.36 7.68
CA ALA A 214 2.62 1.85 8.39
C ALA A 214 3.71 2.92 8.50
N ILE A 215 4.48 2.83 9.58
CA ILE A 215 5.73 3.55 9.79
C ILE A 215 6.82 2.49 9.94
N ALA A 216 7.77 2.49 9.01
CA ALA A 216 8.96 1.65 9.04
C ALA A 216 10.08 2.38 9.79
N ILE A 217 10.63 1.75 10.82
CA ILE A 217 11.74 2.27 11.61
C ILE A 217 12.99 1.45 11.28
N GLU A 218 14.01 2.09 10.75
CA GLU A 218 15.24 1.44 10.29
C GLU A 218 16.46 2.34 10.52
N GLN A 219 17.51 1.79 11.13
CA GLN A 219 18.71 2.55 11.49
C GLN A 219 19.69 2.73 10.32
N SER A 220 19.70 1.79 9.38
CA SER A 220 20.58 1.86 8.21
C SER A 220 19.94 2.75 7.15
N SER A 221 20.55 3.90 6.84
CA SER A 221 20.06 4.80 5.79
C SER A 221 19.95 4.11 4.41
N GLU A 222 20.83 3.15 4.11
CA GLU A 222 20.73 2.37 2.87
C GLU A 222 19.46 1.51 2.84
N ARG A 223 19.16 0.82 3.95
CA ARG A 223 17.94 0.01 4.10
C ARG A 223 16.70 0.87 4.16
N ALA A 224 16.73 2.01 4.85
CA ALA A 224 15.63 2.96 4.86
C ALA A 224 15.29 3.45 3.44
N ALA A 225 16.31 3.80 2.65
CA ALA A 225 16.11 4.14 1.23
C ALA A 225 15.57 2.95 0.42
N ARG A 226 15.98 1.72 0.73
CA ARG A 226 15.46 0.49 0.12
C ARG A 226 13.99 0.26 0.44
N VAL A 227 13.57 0.49 1.68
CA VAL A 227 12.15 0.43 2.10
C VAL A 227 11.32 1.35 1.22
N ALA A 228 11.75 2.60 1.01
CA ALA A 228 11.04 3.56 0.17
C ALA A 228 10.94 3.09 -1.30
N ARG A 229 12.04 2.56 -1.87
CA ARG A 229 12.02 2.00 -3.24
C ARG A 229 11.07 0.80 -3.36
N ASN A 230 11.11 -0.13 -2.41
CA ASN A 230 10.19 -1.26 -2.37
C ASN A 230 8.74 -0.77 -2.25
N ALA A 231 8.44 0.16 -1.34
CA ALA A 231 7.10 0.70 -1.14
C ALA A 231 6.49 1.25 -2.44
N SER A 232 7.24 2.09 -3.18
CA SER A 232 6.83 2.57 -4.50
C SER A 232 6.66 1.42 -5.50
N ALA A 233 7.59 0.47 -5.53
CA ALA A 233 7.54 -0.67 -6.44
C ALA A 233 6.32 -1.58 -6.20
N PHE A 234 5.81 -1.69 -4.97
CA PHE A 234 4.60 -2.46 -4.65
C PHE A 234 3.31 -1.64 -4.75
N GLY A 235 3.38 -0.33 -4.95
CA GLY A 235 2.21 0.55 -5.06
C GLY A 235 1.67 1.04 -3.72
N VAL A 236 2.53 1.09 -2.70
CA VAL A 236 2.25 1.69 -1.38
C VAL A 236 3.24 2.82 -1.06
N PRO A 237 3.42 3.81 -1.95
CA PRO A 237 4.44 4.86 -1.84
C PRO A 237 4.27 5.79 -0.62
N HIS A 238 3.18 5.63 0.12
CA HIS A 238 2.90 6.38 1.34
C HIS A 238 3.39 5.68 2.63
N LEU A 239 4.09 4.55 2.52
CA LEU A 239 4.80 3.95 3.65
C LEU A 239 5.80 4.98 4.21
N ALA A 240 5.56 5.42 5.45
CA ALA A 240 6.46 6.36 6.10
C ALA A 240 7.72 5.63 6.57
N VAL A 241 8.88 6.27 6.41
CA VAL A 241 10.18 5.73 6.84
C VAL A 241 10.80 6.70 7.83
N VAL A 242 11.21 6.18 8.99
CA VAL A 242 11.91 6.91 10.04
C VAL A 242 13.29 6.29 10.18
N GLU A 243 14.32 7.09 9.90
CA GLU A 243 15.71 6.67 10.11
C GLU A 243 16.09 6.77 11.58
N GLY A 244 16.50 5.65 12.18
CA GLY A 244 16.93 5.58 13.57
C GLY A 244 16.65 4.22 14.22
N SER A 245 16.97 4.12 15.51
CA SER A 245 16.73 2.92 16.32
C SER A 245 15.71 3.19 17.43
N ALA A 246 14.98 2.15 17.81
CA ALA A 246 14.18 2.19 19.03
C ALA A 246 15.12 2.18 20.26
N PRO A 247 14.77 2.86 21.36
CA PRO A 247 13.50 3.55 21.61
C PRO A 247 13.42 4.99 21.05
N ASP A 248 14.54 5.62 20.72
CA ASP A 248 14.58 7.07 20.42
C ASP A 248 13.78 7.45 19.17
N ALA A 249 13.86 6.65 18.11
CA ALA A 249 13.11 6.87 16.86
C ALA A 249 11.59 6.73 17.02
N LEU A 250 11.11 6.21 18.16
CA LEU A 250 9.67 6.07 18.44
C LEU A 250 9.06 7.35 19.01
N GLN A 251 9.88 8.31 19.45
CA GLN A 251 9.40 9.53 20.10
C GLN A 251 8.67 10.45 19.12
N GLY A 252 7.50 10.94 19.53
CA GLY A 252 6.68 11.85 18.73
C GLY A 252 5.92 11.20 17.57
N LEU A 253 6.06 9.90 17.37
CA LEU A 253 5.26 9.15 16.40
C LEU A 253 3.81 9.00 16.90
N PRO A 254 2.83 8.96 15.98
CA PRO A 254 1.45 8.64 16.34
C PRO A 254 1.34 7.22 16.92
N GLU A 255 0.48 7.07 17.93
CA GLU A 255 0.27 5.79 18.62
C GLU A 255 -0.20 4.69 17.65
N PRO A 256 0.46 3.51 17.62
CA PRO A 256 0.11 2.43 16.72
C PRO A 256 -1.04 1.57 17.27
N ASP A 257 -1.76 0.92 16.36
CA ASP A 257 -2.75 -0.12 16.63
C ASP A 257 -2.11 -1.53 16.60
N ALA A 258 -1.01 -1.66 15.84
CA ALA A 258 -0.21 -2.86 15.78
C ALA A 258 1.29 -2.52 15.74
N ILE A 259 2.12 -3.39 16.31
CA ILE A 259 3.57 -3.28 16.25
C ILE A 259 4.14 -4.61 15.79
N PHE A 260 5.02 -4.56 14.79
CA PHE A 260 5.91 -5.65 14.47
C PHE A 260 7.33 -5.32 14.93
N VAL A 261 7.98 -6.30 15.55
CA VAL A 261 9.39 -6.20 15.96
C VAL A 261 10.18 -7.29 15.23
N GLY A 262 10.97 -6.86 14.24
CA GLY A 262 11.93 -7.69 13.53
C GLY A 262 13.32 -7.61 14.17
N GLY A 263 14.26 -6.94 13.50
CA GLY A 263 15.60 -6.67 14.04
C GLY A 263 15.62 -5.48 15.01
N GLY A 264 16.34 -5.56 16.12
CA GLY A 264 16.47 -4.42 17.08
C GLY A 264 15.54 -4.48 18.30
N GLY A 265 14.68 -5.50 18.42
CA GLY A 265 13.89 -5.71 19.65
C GLY A 265 14.73 -6.08 20.88
N SER A 266 15.97 -6.51 20.67
CA SER A 266 16.94 -6.81 21.73
C SER A 266 17.63 -5.57 22.28
N ASP A 267 17.47 -4.41 21.64
CA ASP A 267 18.09 -3.17 22.11
C ASP A 267 17.46 -2.75 23.45
N PRO A 268 18.27 -2.35 24.45
CA PRO A 268 17.76 -2.01 25.77
C PRO A 268 16.62 -0.98 25.70
N GLY A 269 15.46 -1.33 26.26
CA GLY A 269 14.30 -0.45 26.34
C GLY A 269 13.45 -0.34 25.06
N ALA A 270 13.88 -0.92 23.93
CA ALA A 270 13.11 -0.88 22.68
C ALA A 270 11.73 -1.55 22.83
N MET A 271 11.71 -2.77 23.40
CA MET A 271 10.47 -3.52 23.62
C MET A 271 9.51 -2.79 24.59
N ASP A 272 10.03 -2.25 25.69
CA ASP A 272 9.24 -1.51 26.67
C ASP A 272 8.63 -0.23 26.07
N ALA A 273 9.42 0.54 25.31
CA ALA A 273 8.94 1.74 24.63
C ALA A 273 7.86 1.41 23.59
N ALA A 274 8.05 0.35 22.81
CA ALA A 274 7.06 -0.13 21.86
C ALA A 274 5.74 -0.51 22.54
N MET A 275 5.80 -1.32 23.61
CA MET A 275 4.61 -1.70 24.39
C MET A 275 3.91 -0.51 25.05
N ALA A 276 4.68 0.48 25.52
CA ALA A 276 4.15 1.68 26.13
C ALA A 276 3.34 2.50 25.12
N ALA A 277 3.84 2.66 23.89
CA ALA A 277 3.18 3.42 22.83
C ALA A 277 1.94 2.75 22.22
N LEU A 278 1.87 1.42 22.25
CA LEU A 278 0.76 0.65 21.68
C LEU A 278 -0.58 1.07 22.30
N LYS A 279 -1.63 1.27 21.49
CA LYS A 279 -2.98 1.57 21.99
C LYS A 279 -3.57 0.40 22.80
N PRO A 280 -4.50 0.66 23.75
CA PRO A 280 -5.28 -0.39 24.40
C PRO A 280 -5.99 -1.27 23.37
N GLY A 281 -5.97 -2.60 23.55
CA GLY A 281 -6.47 -3.57 22.58
C GLY A 281 -5.59 -3.75 21.34
N GLY A 282 -4.50 -2.99 21.22
CA GLY A 282 -3.49 -3.15 20.17
C GLY A 282 -2.69 -4.44 20.33
N ARG A 283 -1.95 -4.81 19.29
CA ARG A 283 -1.17 -6.07 19.26
C ARG A 283 0.29 -5.85 18.91
N LEU A 284 1.14 -6.61 19.58
CA LEU A 284 2.57 -6.68 19.29
C LEU A 284 2.89 -8.07 18.79
N VAL A 285 3.58 -8.16 17.66
CA VAL A 285 4.14 -9.41 17.12
C VAL A 285 5.64 -9.24 16.98
N ALA A 286 6.42 -10.14 17.56
CA ALA A 286 7.87 -10.09 17.51
C ALA A 286 8.43 -11.44 17.04
N ASN A 287 9.41 -11.41 16.13
CA ASN A 287 10.06 -12.61 15.61
C ASN A 287 11.53 -12.63 16.03
N ALA A 288 11.98 -13.74 16.63
CA ALA A 288 13.36 -13.98 17.01
C ALA A 288 13.98 -15.10 16.16
N VAL A 289 15.20 -14.85 15.67
CA VAL A 289 16.08 -15.88 15.07
C VAL A 289 17.37 -16.08 15.87
N THR A 290 17.75 -15.13 16.72
CA THR A 290 18.91 -15.22 17.61
C THR A 290 18.49 -15.68 19.00
N LEU A 291 19.42 -16.30 19.73
CA LEU A 291 19.16 -16.79 21.09
C LEU A 291 18.89 -15.63 22.06
N GLU A 292 19.54 -14.48 21.87
CA GLU A 292 19.38 -13.29 22.70
C GLU A 292 17.96 -12.73 22.56
N MET A 293 17.46 -12.59 21.33
CA MET A 293 16.09 -12.11 21.10
C MET A 293 15.07 -13.15 21.56
N GLU A 294 15.36 -14.44 21.38
CA GLU A 294 14.51 -15.53 21.90
C GLU A 294 14.38 -15.50 23.43
N ALA A 295 15.47 -15.24 24.15
CA ALA A 295 15.44 -15.08 25.60
C ALA A 295 14.56 -13.89 26.04
N VAL A 296 14.59 -12.78 25.28
CA VAL A 296 13.69 -11.63 25.50
C VAL A 296 12.23 -12.06 25.31
N LEU A 297 11.90 -12.75 24.21
CA LEU A 297 10.53 -13.18 23.94
C LEU A 297 10.01 -14.18 24.99
N LEU A 298 10.84 -15.13 25.43
CA LEU A 298 10.51 -16.07 26.49
C LEU A 298 10.22 -15.35 27.82
N SER A 299 11.06 -14.36 28.16
CA SER A 299 10.91 -13.54 29.36
C SER A 299 9.60 -12.72 29.32
N GLU A 300 9.32 -12.06 28.20
CA GLU A 300 8.09 -11.27 28.05
C GLU A 300 6.84 -12.15 28.03
N HIS A 301 6.89 -13.31 27.38
CA HIS A 301 5.79 -14.29 27.45
C HIS A 301 5.55 -14.78 28.89
N ALA A 302 6.61 -15.09 29.66
CA ALA A 302 6.46 -15.52 31.05
C ALA A 302 5.84 -14.44 31.94
N LYS A 303 6.18 -13.16 31.70
CA LYS A 303 5.65 -12.02 32.46
C LYS A 303 4.21 -11.65 32.08
N ARG A 304 3.87 -11.71 30.79
CA ARG A 304 2.66 -11.06 30.23
C ARG A 304 1.70 -12.00 29.51
N GLY A 305 2.07 -13.26 29.34
CA GLY A 305 1.32 -14.23 28.55
C GLY A 305 1.39 -13.94 27.05
N GLY A 306 0.24 -14.04 26.38
CA GLY A 306 0.16 -14.03 24.92
C GLY A 306 0.35 -15.44 24.33
N SER A 307 0.74 -15.51 23.06
CA SER A 307 1.02 -16.78 22.38
C SER A 307 2.45 -16.80 21.87
N LEU A 308 3.18 -17.87 22.18
CA LEU A 308 4.53 -18.11 21.71
C LEU A 308 4.55 -19.33 20.78
N THR A 309 5.03 -19.15 19.56
CA THR A 309 5.03 -20.16 18.50
C THR A 309 6.44 -20.36 17.96
N ARG A 310 6.91 -21.61 17.94
CA ARG A 310 8.14 -22.00 17.23
C ARG A 310 7.77 -22.41 15.81
N ILE A 311 8.47 -21.86 14.83
CA ILE A 311 8.22 -22.07 13.41
C ILE A 311 9.48 -22.67 12.78
N GLU A 312 9.35 -23.87 12.25
CA GLU A 312 10.43 -24.58 11.54
C GLU A 312 10.02 -24.86 10.11
N ILE A 313 10.88 -24.48 9.17
CA ILE A 313 10.62 -24.60 7.74
C ILE A 313 11.80 -25.31 7.10
N SER A 314 11.52 -26.19 6.14
CA SER A 314 12.52 -26.82 5.29
C SER A 314 12.13 -26.66 3.84
N ARG A 315 13.10 -26.36 2.98
CA ARG A 315 12.90 -26.28 1.53
C ARG A 315 13.73 -27.35 0.84
N ALA A 316 13.21 -27.89 -0.26
CA ALA A 316 13.99 -28.80 -1.08
C ALA A 316 15.19 -28.05 -1.68
N GLY A 317 16.37 -28.63 -1.58
CA GLY A 317 17.59 -28.13 -2.21
C GLY A 317 18.44 -29.28 -2.75
N PRO A 318 19.42 -29.00 -3.62
CA PRO A 318 20.25 -30.04 -4.22
C PRO A 318 21.14 -30.73 -3.18
N VAL A 319 21.27 -32.05 -3.33
CA VAL A 319 22.20 -32.93 -2.59
C VAL A 319 22.85 -33.85 -3.61
N GLY A 320 24.01 -33.44 -4.15
CA GLY A 320 24.59 -34.08 -5.34
C GLY A 320 23.64 -33.93 -6.54
N SER A 321 23.28 -35.05 -7.17
CA SER A 321 22.28 -35.12 -8.25
C SER A 321 20.84 -35.29 -7.77
N MET A 322 20.62 -35.44 -6.45
CA MET A 322 19.29 -35.65 -5.86
C MET A 322 18.81 -34.40 -5.12
N SER A 323 17.62 -34.44 -4.55
CA SER A 323 17.06 -33.38 -3.70
C SER A 323 16.94 -33.86 -2.26
N GLY A 324 17.14 -32.95 -1.31
CA GLY A 324 16.94 -33.19 0.12
C GLY A 324 16.37 -31.96 0.82
N TRP A 325 15.80 -32.17 2.00
CA TRP A 325 15.30 -31.08 2.84
C TRP A 325 16.46 -30.29 3.44
N ARG A 326 16.46 -28.98 3.23
CA ARG A 326 17.37 -28.03 3.89
C ARG A 326 16.56 -27.21 4.89
N PRO A 327 16.71 -27.46 6.20
CA PRO A 327 16.06 -26.63 7.22
C PRO A 327 16.64 -25.22 7.19
N VAL A 328 15.78 -24.23 7.40
CA VAL A 328 16.20 -22.86 7.70
C VAL A 328 16.25 -22.65 9.22
N MET A 329 16.92 -21.58 9.67
CA MET A 329 16.94 -21.24 11.10
C MET A 329 15.50 -21.10 11.62
N PRO A 330 15.15 -21.78 12.73
CA PRO A 330 13.83 -21.65 13.33
C PRO A 330 13.53 -20.21 13.74
N VAL A 331 12.27 -19.81 13.62
CA VAL A 331 11.79 -18.51 14.10
C VAL A 331 10.90 -18.74 15.31
N THR A 332 11.17 -18.03 16.40
CA THR A 332 10.25 -17.94 17.52
C THR A 332 9.44 -16.66 17.40
N GLN A 333 8.12 -16.81 17.25
CA GLN A 333 7.19 -15.70 17.16
C GLN A 333 6.44 -15.56 18.49
N TRP A 334 6.45 -14.36 19.04
CA TRP A 334 5.60 -14.00 20.16
C TRP A 334 4.54 -13.01 19.71
N ARG A 335 3.29 -13.26 20.10
CA ARG A 335 2.16 -12.36 19.87
C ARG A 335 1.52 -12.01 21.21
N TRP A 336 1.38 -10.73 21.47
CA TRP A 336 0.79 -10.18 22.68
C TRP A 336 -0.26 -9.12 22.33
N MET A 337 -1.28 -8.97 23.17
CA MET A 337 -2.27 -7.90 23.05
C MET A 337 -2.23 -7.05 24.32
N LYS A 338 -2.26 -5.73 24.15
CA LYS A 338 -2.31 -4.81 25.27
C LYS A 338 -3.71 -4.80 25.88
N GLY A 339 -3.76 -5.00 27.19
CA GLY A 339 -5.00 -4.91 27.98
C GLY A 339 -5.56 -3.50 28.06
#